data_AF-A0A5K1C410-F1
#
_entry.id   AF-A0A5K1C410-F1
#
_cell.length_a   1.000
_cell.length_b   1.000
_cell.length_c   1.000
_cell.angle_alpha   90.00
_cell.angle_beta   90.00
_cell.angle_gamma   90.00
#
_symmetry.space_group_name_H-M   'P 1'
#
loop_
_entity.id
_entity.type
_entity.pdbx_description
1 polymer ?
#
loop_
_entity_poly.entity_id
_entity_poly.type
_entity_poly.pdbx_seq_one_letter_code
_entity_poly.pdbx_strand_id
1 'polypeptide(L)'
;AAENSEKSLDLNDFPHSKLYTTVDIGLERLAETQVVKFHAENPIWDQSFRIYTAHNTDFIIISVRDHLPLYTDIVGRAKIPVTEQFQSGEPIQGWFKLLNHEDRQLGNAKIRIHLQFTDAKLDPHWGQGIKDQQFSGVPHTFFPLRPNCHVTLYQHSHLSDEYRPPINICGNHRLEPARYWEDLYKAIDQAQHFIYIAGWSINVSITLVRDPGRPVLGSKGVTLGELLKQKADEGLTVLVMVWQDRTSVSLLSNAGLMKTHDTETFEYFKGTNVKCFLCARNANPSVSTAEHIQIGTEFTHHQKTVTLDAEGHDSARKVISFVGGIDLCDG
;
A
#
# COMPACT_ATOMS: atom_id res chain seq x y z
N ALA A 1 28.14 19.60 -52.91
CA ALA A 1 26.68 19.69 -52.99
C ALA A 1 26.09 18.81 -51.91
N ALA A 2 26.04 19.35 -50.69
CA ALA A 2 25.37 18.75 -49.55
C ALA A 2 24.36 19.81 -49.12
N GLU A 3 23.12 19.66 -49.55
CA GLU A 3 22.03 20.56 -49.21
C GLU A 3 20.73 19.78 -49.21
N ASN A 4 19.91 20.09 -48.20
CA ASN A 4 18.49 19.80 -48.05
C ASN A 4 18.06 18.40 -47.62
N SER A 5 18.02 18.23 -46.29
CA SER A 5 16.83 17.67 -45.64
C SER A 5 16.65 18.19 -44.20
N GLU A 6 16.57 19.51 -44.02
CA GLU A 6 15.79 20.05 -42.91
C GLU A 6 14.30 19.91 -43.29
N LYS A 7 13.73 18.74 -43.03
CA LYS A 7 12.27 18.67 -42.85
C LYS A 7 11.99 19.23 -41.47
N SER A 8 11.46 20.44 -41.45
CA SER A 8 10.72 20.99 -40.33
C SER A 8 9.73 19.93 -39.82
N LEU A 9 10.04 19.32 -38.69
CA LEU A 9 9.06 18.56 -37.92
C LEU A 9 8.08 19.59 -37.39
N ASP A 10 6.97 19.72 -38.12
CA ASP A 10 5.82 20.51 -37.73
C ASP A 10 5.36 20.01 -36.35
N LEU A 11 5.50 20.85 -35.33
CA LEU A 11 5.19 20.53 -33.92
C LEU A 11 3.70 20.16 -33.70
N ASN A 12 2.89 20.20 -34.75
CA ASN A 12 1.47 19.87 -34.76
C ASN A 12 1.17 18.37 -34.95
N ASP A 13 2.16 17.53 -35.28
CA ASP A 13 1.95 16.08 -35.54
C ASP A 13 2.10 15.17 -34.31
N PHE A 14 2.41 15.71 -33.12
CA PHE A 14 2.44 14.90 -31.89
C PHE A 14 1.06 14.89 -31.19
N PRO A 15 0.49 13.72 -30.90
CA PRO A 15 -0.84 13.60 -30.30
C PRO A 15 -0.79 14.11 -28.86
N HIS A 16 -1.41 15.28 -28.61
CA HIS A 16 -1.64 15.91 -27.30
C HIS A 16 -0.65 15.51 -26.19
N SER A 17 0.44 16.28 -26.02
CA SER A 17 1.41 16.04 -24.95
C SER A 17 0.71 15.92 -23.57
N LYS A 18 1.24 15.06 -22.72
CA LYS A 18 0.66 14.74 -21.42
C LYS A 18 1.67 15.15 -20.38
N LEU A 19 1.47 16.32 -19.80
CA LEU A 19 2.47 16.93 -18.95
C LEU A 19 2.24 16.59 -17.48
N TYR A 20 3.32 16.31 -16.78
CA TYR A 20 3.36 16.21 -15.34
C TYR A 20 4.66 16.80 -14.81
N THR A 21 4.74 17.02 -13.51
CA THR A 21 5.95 17.51 -12.87
C THR A 21 6.43 16.52 -11.83
N THR A 22 7.74 16.45 -11.67
CA THR A 22 8.39 15.65 -10.63
C THR A 22 9.20 16.55 -9.71
N VAL A 23 9.23 16.19 -8.42
CA VAL A 23 10.09 16.82 -7.42
C VAL A 23 11.18 15.81 -7.05
N ASP A 24 12.41 16.15 -7.40
CA ASP A 24 13.60 15.36 -7.12
C ASP A 24 14.47 16.10 -6.09
N ILE A 25 14.93 15.39 -5.05
CA ILE A 25 15.81 15.92 -4.00
C ILE A 25 17.02 14.98 -3.89
N GLY A 26 18.22 15.51 -4.14
CA GLY A 26 19.39 14.65 -4.34
C GLY A 26 19.26 13.82 -5.62
N LEU A 27 19.40 12.50 -5.51
CA LEU A 27 19.24 11.55 -6.62
C LEU A 27 17.84 10.91 -6.68
N GLU A 28 16.98 11.21 -5.70
CA GLU A 28 15.72 10.52 -5.49
C GLU A 28 14.52 11.36 -5.94
N ARG A 29 13.55 10.70 -6.55
CA ARG A 29 12.24 11.28 -6.86
C ARG A 29 11.30 11.10 -5.69
N LEU A 30 10.73 12.19 -5.19
CA LEU A 30 9.92 12.16 -3.98
C LEU A 30 8.45 12.52 -4.20
N ALA A 31 8.11 13.17 -5.30
CA ALA A 31 6.73 13.46 -5.66
C ALA A 31 6.54 13.58 -7.17
N GLU A 32 5.33 13.26 -7.62
CA GLU A 32 4.87 13.47 -8.99
C GLU A 32 3.46 14.03 -8.97
N THR A 33 3.18 14.98 -9.86
CA THR A 33 1.81 15.45 -10.08
C THR A 33 1.00 14.47 -10.91
N GLN A 34 -0.32 14.64 -10.89
CA GLN A 34 -1.15 14.02 -11.90
C GLN A 34 -0.76 14.50 -13.30
N VAL A 35 -0.98 13.62 -14.28
CA VAL A 35 -0.81 13.93 -15.68
C VAL A 35 -1.97 14.79 -16.16
N VAL A 36 -1.68 15.98 -16.68
CA VAL A 36 -2.67 16.86 -17.30
C VAL A 36 -2.53 16.81 -18.81
N LYS A 37 -3.66 16.85 -19.52
CA LYS A 37 -3.64 17.02 -20.98
C LYS A 37 -3.09 18.40 -21.32
N PHE A 38 -2.27 18.46 -22.36
CA PHE A 38 -1.67 19.72 -22.81
C PHE A 38 -2.70 20.83 -22.98
N HIS A 39 -2.48 21.93 -22.27
CA HIS A 39 -2.97 23.24 -22.65
C HIS A 39 -1.84 23.95 -23.40
N ALA A 40 -2.16 24.57 -24.53
CA ALA A 40 -1.20 25.03 -25.54
C ALA A 40 -0.03 25.89 -25.01
N GLU A 41 -0.19 26.57 -23.87
CA GLU A 41 0.83 27.50 -23.37
C GLU A 41 1.03 27.50 -21.84
N ASN A 42 0.07 27.02 -21.04
CA ASN A 42 0.12 27.16 -19.58
C ASN A 42 -0.58 26.00 -18.85
N PRO A 43 0.06 24.82 -18.71
CA PRO A 43 -0.48 23.73 -17.92
C PRO A 43 -0.57 24.12 -16.44
N ILE A 44 -1.71 23.78 -15.80
CA ILE A 44 -1.96 24.04 -14.38
C ILE A 44 -2.22 22.71 -13.70
N TRP A 45 -1.37 22.36 -12.72
CA TRP A 45 -1.57 21.18 -11.87
C TRP A 45 -2.31 21.50 -10.58
N ASP A 46 -1.95 22.62 -9.94
CA ASP A 46 -2.49 23.06 -8.65
C ASP A 46 -2.52 21.94 -7.58
N GLN A 47 -1.37 21.29 -7.40
CA GLN A 47 -1.20 20.18 -6.46
C GLN A 47 -0.20 20.52 -5.39
N SER A 48 -0.54 20.14 -4.16
CA SER A 48 0.28 20.31 -2.97
C SER A 48 0.78 18.96 -2.48
N PHE A 49 2.03 18.92 -2.04
CA PHE A 49 2.67 17.73 -1.51
C PHE A 49 3.19 18.00 -0.10
N ARG A 50 3.12 16.97 0.75
CA ARG A 50 3.92 16.92 1.97
C ARG A 50 4.98 15.84 1.78
N ILE A 51 6.21 16.27 1.56
CA ILE A 51 7.35 15.40 1.26
C ILE A 51 8.18 15.22 2.53
N TYR A 52 8.35 13.97 2.94
CA TYR A 52 9.26 13.62 4.04
C TYR A 52 10.67 13.47 3.50
N THR A 53 11.63 14.19 4.08
CA THR A 53 12.99 14.28 3.55
C THR A 53 14.04 13.91 4.60
N ALA A 54 15.08 13.19 4.17
CA ALA A 54 16.29 12.92 4.94
C ALA A 54 17.53 12.97 4.02
N HIS A 55 17.61 14.04 3.21
CA HIS A 55 18.57 14.16 2.11
C HIS A 55 19.56 15.29 2.35
N ASN A 56 20.77 15.12 1.82
CA ASN A 56 21.75 16.21 1.70
C ASN A 56 21.78 16.68 0.25
N THR A 57 21.44 17.94 0.00
CA THR A 57 21.42 18.51 -1.35
C THR A 57 21.52 20.02 -1.35
N ASP A 58 22.12 20.57 -2.41
CA ASP A 58 22.20 22.01 -2.65
C ASP A 58 20.97 22.54 -3.42
N PHE A 59 20.20 21.66 -4.07
CA PHE A 59 19.09 22.04 -4.93
C PHE A 59 17.89 21.11 -4.82
N ILE A 60 16.70 21.69 -4.82
CA ILE A 60 15.45 20.99 -5.13
C ILE A 60 15.21 21.12 -6.64
N ILE A 61 15.05 19.99 -7.31
CA ILE A 61 14.89 19.95 -8.76
C ILE A 61 13.42 19.68 -9.08
N ILE A 62 12.81 20.55 -9.86
CA ILE A 62 11.45 20.37 -10.35
C ILE A 62 11.52 20.18 -11.86
N SER A 63 11.20 18.97 -12.33
CA SER A 63 11.26 18.63 -13.74
C SER A 63 9.86 18.62 -14.34
N VAL A 64 9.64 19.36 -15.43
CA VAL A 64 8.45 19.20 -16.28
C VAL A 64 8.73 18.08 -17.26
N ARG A 65 7.83 17.11 -17.33
CA ARG A 65 7.98 15.90 -18.14
C ARG A 65 6.83 15.73 -19.10
N ASP A 66 7.14 15.19 -20.27
CA ASP A 66 6.15 14.73 -21.23
C ASP A 66 5.99 13.21 -21.14
N HIS A 67 4.76 12.79 -20.88
CA HIS A 67 4.38 11.40 -20.73
C HIS A 67 4.00 10.82 -22.09
N LEU A 68 4.96 10.13 -22.71
CA LEU A 68 4.75 9.42 -23.96
C LEU A 68 4.43 7.93 -23.70
N PRO A 69 3.75 7.22 -24.61
CA PRO A 69 3.31 5.85 -24.37
C PRO A 69 4.42 4.84 -24.02
N LEU A 70 5.65 5.08 -24.51
CA LEU A 70 6.79 4.17 -24.41
C LEU A 70 7.92 4.67 -23.48
N TYR A 71 8.01 5.98 -23.24
CA TYR A 71 9.06 6.58 -22.41
C TYR A 71 8.60 7.95 -21.87
N THR A 72 9.36 8.52 -20.94
CA THR A 72 9.13 9.87 -20.46
C THR A 72 10.30 10.76 -20.86
N ASP A 73 10.00 11.94 -21.39
CA ASP A 73 11.02 12.92 -21.75
C ASP A 73 10.98 14.12 -20.80
N ILE A 74 12.12 14.79 -20.63
CA ILE A 74 12.23 15.96 -19.76
C ILE A 74 12.17 17.21 -20.62
N VAL A 75 11.07 17.95 -20.49
CA VAL A 75 10.85 19.21 -21.21
C VAL A 75 11.77 20.31 -20.65
N GLY A 76 11.92 20.36 -19.33
CA GLY A 76 12.80 21.32 -18.67
C GLY A 76 12.83 21.15 -17.17
N ARG A 77 13.84 21.75 -16.53
CA ARG A 77 14.07 21.66 -15.08
C ARG A 77 14.20 23.04 -14.46
N ALA A 78 13.55 23.25 -13.32
CA ALA A 78 13.87 24.36 -12.43
C ALA A 78 14.79 23.85 -11.31
N LYS A 79 15.89 24.55 -11.07
CA LYS A 79 16.82 24.28 -9.96
C LYS A 79 16.61 25.32 -8.88
N ILE A 80 16.10 24.91 -7.72
CA ILE A 80 15.78 25.81 -6.62
C ILE A 80 16.87 25.61 -5.57
N PRO A 81 17.71 26.62 -5.30
CA PRO A 81 18.78 26.49 -4.31
C PRO A 81 18.22 26.32 -2.91
N VAL A 82 18.81 25.40 -2.14
CA VAL A 82 18.52 25.21 -0.72
C VAL A 82 19.37 26.23 0.05
N THR A 83 18.81 27.40 0.33
CA THR A 83 19.49 28.47 1.07
C THR A 83 19.32 28.33 2.58
N GLU A 84 20.12 29.07 3.35
CA GLU A 84 19.96 29.15 4.82
C GLU A 84 18.57 29.68 5.21
N GLN A 85 18.00 30.64 4.45
CA GLN A 85 16.64 31.15 4.69
C GLN A 85 15.57 30.06 4.47
N PHE A 86 15.73 29.24 3.44
CA PHE A 86 14.81 28.12 3.23
C PHE A 86 14.92 27.09 4.36
N GLN A 87 16.14 26.78 4.80
CA GLN A 87 16.38 25.85 5.90
C GLN A 87 15.84 26.36 7.24
N SER A 88 15.76 27.68 7.46
CA SER A 88 15.13 28.26 8.66
C SER A 88 13.60 28.24 8.61
N GLY A 89 13.00 27.81 7.50
CA GLY A 89 11.56 27.66 7.31
C GLY A 89 10.89 28.81 6.57
N GLU A 90 11.65 29.78 6.04
CA GLU A 90 11.07 30.83 5.19
C GLU A 90 10.59 30.24 3.85
N PRO A 91 9.37 30.59 3.41
CA PRO A 91 8.82 30.05 2.17
C PRO A 91 9.52 30.64 0.95
N ILE A 92 9.84 29.77 -0.01
CA ILE A 92 10.24 30.16 -1.36
C ILE A 92 8.99 30.13 -2.23
N GLN A 93 8.62 31.28 -2.81
CA GLN A 93 7.47 31.39 -3.70
C GLN A 93 7.79 32.26 -4.91
N GLY A 94 7.42 31.79 -6.11
CA GLY A 94 7.56 32.61 -7.32
C GLY A 94 7.63 31.80 -8.61
N TRP A 95 8.01 32.50 -9.68
CA TRP A 95 8.24 31.94 -11.01
C TRP A 95 9.72 31.63 -11.21
N PHE A 96 10.04 30.37 -11.46
CA PHE A 96 11.40 29.87 -11.67
C PHE A 96 11.60 29.52 -13.13
N LYS A 97 12.77 29.87 -13.68
CA LYS A 97 13.11 29.58 -15.07
C LYS A 97 13.23 28.07 -15.29
N LEU A 98 12.69 27.58 -16.40
CA LEU A 98 12.95 26.22 -16.86
C LEU A 98 14.23 26.21 -17.70
N LEU A 99 15.11 25.26 -17.38
CA LEU A 99 16.39 25.04 -18.03
C LEU A 99 16.32 23.76 -18.87
N ASN A 100 17.02 23.75 -20.01
CA ASN A 100 17.23 22.56 -20.83
C ASN A 100 18.37 21.69 -20.26
N HIS A 101 18.74 20.62 -20.97
CA HIS A 101 19.83 19.72 -20.57
C HIS A 101 21.22 20.36 -20.48
N GLU A 102 21.43 21.50 -21.14
CA GLU A 102 22.67 22.27 -21.12
C GLU A 102 22.65 23.40 -20.06
N ASP A 103 21.67 23.37 -19.14
CA ASP A 103 21.41 24.43 -18.16
C ASP A 103 21.13 25.82 -18.77
N ARG A 104 20.71 25.86 -20.04
CA ARG A 104 20.30 27.09 -20.71
C ARG A 104 18.80 27.29 -20.55
N GLN A 105 18.39 28.56 -20.39
CA GLN A 105 16.99 28.91 -20.24
C GLN A 105 16.18 28.49 -21.49
N LEU A 106 15.08 27.76 -21.28
CA LEU A 106 14.17 27.33 -22.33
C LEU A 106 13.24 28.48 -22.72
N GLY A 107 13.69 29.32 -23.66
CA GLY A 107 12.93 30.50 -24.11
C GLY A 107 12.50 31.38 -22.93
N ASN A 108 11.20 31.65 -22.81
CA ASN A 108 10.61 32.38 -21.67
C ASN A 108 9.87 31.47 -20.67
N ALA A 109 10.04 30.15 -20.78
CA ALA A 109 9.31 29.18 -19.97
C ALA A 109 9.69 29.27 -18.49
N LYS A 110 8.66 29.31 -17.64
CA LYS A 110 8.81 29.37 -16.17
C LYS A 110 7.79 28.46 -15.51
N ILE A 111 8.10 27.99 -14.31
CA ILE A 111 7.20 27.24 -13.44
C ILE A 111 6.95 28.03 -12.15
N ARG A 112 5.68 28.10 -11.74
CA ARG A 112 5.30 28.73 -10.47
C ARG A 112 5.26 27.68 -9.38
N ILE A 113 5.96 27.94 -8.27
CA ILE A 113 6.04 27.01 -7.15
C ILE A 113 5.91 27.78 -5.82
N HIS A 114 5.53 27.03 -4.79
CA HIS A 114 5.59 27.44 -3.40
C HIS A 114 6.18 26.28 -2.59
N LEU A 115 7.32 26.51 -1.94
CA LEU A 115 8.04 25.53 -1.13
C LEU A 115 8.24 26.09 0.26
N GLN A 116 8.04 25.25 1.27
CA GLN A 116 8.36 25.57 2.65
C GLN A 116 9.00 24.34 3.31
N PHE A 117 10.13 24.53 3.97
CA PHE A 117 10.78 23.49 4.75
C PHE A 117 10.34 23.56 6.20
N THR A 118 10.27 22.41 6.86
CA THR A 118 10.01 22.30 8.29
C THR A 118 11.00 21.31 8.86
N ASP A 119 11.93 21.79 9.69
CA ASP A 119 12.87 20.92 10.40
C ASP A 119 12.08 19.93 11.28
N ALA A 120 12.45 18.66 11.25
CA ALA A 120 11.82 17.61 12.05
C ALA A 120 11.82 17.93 13.55
N LYS A 121 12.80 18.71 14.04
CA LYS A 121 12.87 19.18 15.44
C LYS A 121 11.73 20.11 15.85
N LEU A 122 11.03 20.71 14.88
CA LEU A 122 9.84 21.51 15.15
C LEU A 122 8.60 20.64 15.41
N ASP A 123 8.66 19.34 15.12
CA ASP A 123 7.59 18.42 15.52
C ASP A 123 7.56 18.29 17.05
N PRO A 124 6.41 18.49 17.70
CA PRO A 124 6.31 18.42 19.16
C PRO A 124 6.67 17.04 19.75
N HIS A 125 6.66 15.97 18.95
CA HIS A 125 7.01 14.61 19.36
C HIS A 125 8.47 14.24 19.05
N TRP A 126 9.23 15.12 18.38
CA TRP A 126 10.62 14.83 18.02
C TRP A 126 11.48 14.53 19.26
N GLY A 127 12.06 13.32 19.30
CA GLY A 127 12.90 12.84 20.40
C GLY A 127 12.15 12.61 21.73
N GLN A 128 10.81 12.65 21.73
CA GLN A 128 10.01 12.64 22.96
C GLN A 128 9.07 11.43 23.10
N GLY A 129 8.88 10.65 22.03
CA GLY A 129 7.91 9.55 22.02
C GLY A 129 6.46 10.03 22.08
N ILE A 130 5.55 9.12 22.40
CA ILE A 130 4.12 9.44 22.54
C ILE A 130 3.86 10.01 23.94
N LYS A 131 3.21 11.17 23.99
CA LYS A 131 2.72 11.81 25.22
C LYS A 131 1.19 11.82 25.18
N ASP A 132 0.57 10.93 25.96
CA ASP A 132 -0.85 10.54 25.84
C ASP A 132 -1.87 11.68 25.83
N GLN A 133 -1.58 12.82 26.46
CA GLN A 133 -2.54 13.94 26.53
C GLN A 133 -2.60 14.80 25.25
N GLN A 134 -1.66 14.63 24.30
CA GLN A 134 -1.55 15.50 23.12
C GLN A 134 -1.49 14.75 21.79
N PHE A 135 -1.35 13.42 21.82
CA PHE A 135 -1.19 12.63 20.60
C PHE A 135 -2.54 12.42 19.90
N SER A 136 -2.68 12.97 18.70
CA SER A 136 -3.88 12.88 17.86
C SER A 136 -3.77 11.84 16.74
N GLY A 137 -2.69 11.06 16.71
CA GLY A 137 -2.36 10.13 15.64
C GLY A 137 -1.30 10.68 14.68
N VAL A 138 -0.92 9.84 13.72
CA VAL A 138 -0.05 10.26 12.62
C VAL A 138 -0.86 11.19 11.70
N PRO A 139 -0.41 12.42 11.42
CA PRO A 139 -1.15 13.33 10.55
C PRO A 139 -1.06 12.90 9.07
N HIS A 140 -1.97 13.41 8.24
CA HIS A 140 -2.01 13.18 6.78
C HIS A 140 -2.18 11.70 6.36
N THR A 141 -2.82 10.89 7.20
CA THR A 141 -3.22 9.52 6.88
C THR A 141 -4.70 9.47 6.46
N PHE A 142 -5.06 8.48 5.64
CA PHE A 142 -6.45 8.28 5.21
C PHE A 142 -7.36 7.88 6.39
N PHE A 143 -6.86 7.01 7.27
CA PHE A 143 -7.56 6.63 8.49
C PHE A 143 -6.98 7.40 9.70
N PRO A 144 -7.82 8.12 10.46
CA PRO A 144 -7.37 8.80 11.68
C PRO A 144 -7.22 7.82 12.85
N LEU A 145 -6.52 8.26 13.90
CA LEU A 145 -6.46 7.52 15.17
C LEU A 145 -7.86 7.28 15.73
N ARG A 146 -8.11 6.05 16.19
CA ARG A 146 -9.34 5.68 16.89
C ARG A 146 -8.99 5.35 18.35
N PRO A 147 -9.48 6.13 19.34
CA PRO A 147 -9.26 5.80 20.75
C PRO A 147 -10.15 4.63 21.17
N ASN A 148 -9.88 4.10 22.37
CA ASN A 148 -10.69 3.04 23.00
C ASN A 148 -10.74 1.73 22.20
N CYS A 149 -9.68 1.43 21.44
CA CYS A 149 -9.51 0.13 20.80
C CYS A 149 -8.89 -0.89 21.76
N HIS A 150 -9.20 -2.16 21.54
CA HIS A 150 -8.50 -3.28 22.15
C HIS A 150 -7.67 -3.99 21.10
N VAL A 151 -6.38 -4.16 21.35
CA VAL A 151 -5.45 -4.82 20.44
C VAL A 151 -4.88 -6.05 21.15
N THR A 152 -5.07 -7.21 20.54
CA THR A 152 -4.43 -8.45 20.96
C THR A 152 -3.19 -8.67 20.11
N LEU A 153 -2.03 -8.76 20.77
CA LEU A 153 -0.76 -9.01 20.10
C LEU A 153 -0.52 -10.51 19.99
N TYR A 154 -0.26 -10.97 18.78
CA TYR A 154 0.01 -12.37 18.50
C TYR A 154 1.49 -12.59 18.20
N GLN A 155 2.09 -13.52 18.92
CA GLN A 155 3.44 -14.01 18.65
C GLN A 155 3.31 -15.40 18.02
N HIS A 156 3.73 -15.53 16.76
CA HIS A 156 3.51 -16.71 15.91
C HIS A 156 2.01 -17.02 15.69
N SER A 157 1.72 -18.13 14.99
CA SER A 157 0.35 -18.62 14.80
C SER A 157 -0.23 -19.26 16.07
N HIS A 158 0.64 -19.87 16.88
CA HIS A 158 0.29 -20.59 18.09
C HIS A 158 1.42 -20.54 19.12
N LEU A 159 1.07 -20.66 20.40
CA LEU A 159 2.02 -20.81 21.51
C LEU A 159 1.54 -21.93 22.44
N SER A 160 2.45 -22.87 22.74
CA SER A 160 2.21 -23.94 23.72
C SER A 160 1.97 -23.37 25.11
N ASP A 161 1.21 -24.07 25.94
CA ASP A 161 1.05 -23.75 27.36
C ASP A 161 2.36 -23.85 28.18
N GLU A 162 3.38 -24.50 27.63
CA GLU A 162 4.73 -24.56 28.22
C GLU A 162 5.48 -23.22 28.07
N TYR A 163 5.12 -22.40 27.08
CA TYR A 163 5.73 -21.09 26.88
C TYR A 163 5.03 -20.03 27.72
N ARG A 164 5.49 -19.87 28.97
CA ARG A 164 4.97 -18.89 29.93
C ARG A 164 6.09 -18.08 30.56
N PRO A 165 6.66 -17.10 29.83
CA PRO A 165 7.70 -16.26 30.40
C PRO A 165 7.11 -15.44 31.57
N PRO A 166 7.81 -15.32 32.72
CA PRO A 166 7.31 -14.62 33.90
C PRO A 166 7.43 -13.09 33.74
N ILE A 167 6.73 -12.54 32.75
CA ILE A 167 6.72 -11.11 32.43
C ILE A 167 5.58 -10.46 33.20
N ASN A 168 5.94 -9.65 34.20
CA ASN A 168 4.98 -8.83 34.94
C ASN A 168 4.72 -7.55 34.16
N ILE A 169 3.44 -7.17 34.06
CA ILE A 169 2.98 -5.92 33.46
C ILE A 169 2.33 -5.04 34.55
N CYS A 170 2.06 -3.78 34.22
CA CYS A 170 1.47 -2.82 35.16
C CYS A 170 0.17 -3.37 35.80
N GLY A 171 -0.11 -2.98 37.05
CA GLY A 171 -1.29 -3.43 37.77
C GLY A 171 -1.18 -4.84 38.40
N ASN A 172 0.05 -5.34 38.63
CA ASN A 172 0.30 -6.69 39.16
C ASN A 172 -0.28 -7.82 38.30
N HIS A 173 -0.43 -7.58 37.00
CA HIS A 173 -0.85 -8.61 36.05
C HIS A 173 0.37 -9.32 35.45
N ARG A 174 0.17 -10.54 34.97
CA ARG A 174 1.14 -11.27 34.16
C ARG A 174 0.73 -11.24 32.70
N LEU A 175 1.71 -11.16 31.81
CA LEU A 175 1.47 -11.27 30.39
C LEU A 175 1.05 -12.71 30.07
N GLU A 176 -0.21 -12.88 29.64
CA GLU A 176 -0.70 -14.14 29.13
C GLU A 176 -0.63 -14.14 27.59
N PRO A 177 0.03 -15.13 26.97
CA PRO A 177 0.18 -15.17 25.53
C PRO A 177 -1.15 -15.46 24.82
N ALA A 178 -1.49 -14.63 23.84
CA ALA A 178 -2.60 -14.86 22.92
C ALA A 178 -2.20 -15.85 21.81
N ARG A 179 -3.19 -16.51 21.20
CA ARG A 179 -2.96 -17.59 20.21
C ARG A 179 -3.76 -17.32 18.95
N TYR A 180 -3.07 -16.85 17.92
CA TYR A 180 -3.71 -16.29 16.73
C TYR A 180 -4.69 -17.25 16.07
N TRP A 181 -4.24 -18.45 15.70
CA TRP A 181 -5.09 -19.38 14.95
C TRP A 181 -6.18 -20.04 15.81
N GLU A 182 -5.97 -20.18 17.13
CA GLU A 182 -7.07 -20.57 18.04
C GLU A 182 -8.16 -19.50 18.09
N ASP A 183 -7.77 -18.24 18.29
CA ASP A 183 -8.71 -17.13 18.40
C ASP A 183 -9.41 -16.86 17.07
N LEU A 184 -8.69 -16.96 15.95
CA LEU A 184 -9.25 -16.85 14.62
C LEU A 184 -10.26 -17.96 14.32
N TYR A 185 -9.95 -19.22 14.68
CA TYR A 185 -10.90 -20.33 14.52
C TYR A 185 -12.20 -20.04 15.29
N LYS A 186 -12.09 -19.69 16.58
CA LYS A 186 -13.26 -19.37 17.42
C LYS A 186 -14.05 -18.19 16.84
N ALA A 187 -13.35 -17.17 16.35
CA ALA A 187 -13.99 -16.00 15.75
C ALA A 187 -14.80 -16.39 14.51
N ILE A 188 -14.23 -17.18 13.59
CA ILE A 188 -14.93 -17.66 12.39
C ILE A 188 -16.13 -18.55 12.76
N ASP A 189 -15.94 -19.48 13.69
CA ASP A 189 -16.99 -20.39 14.17
C ASP A 189 -18.19 -19.62 14.76
N GLN A 190 -17.91 -18.57 15.55
CA GLN A 190 -18.90 -17.72 16.20
C GLN A 190 -19.44 -16.57 15.33
N ALA A 191 -18.98 -16.46 14.08
CA ALA A 191 -19.48 -15.46 13.14
C ALA A 191 -20.96 -15.72 12.81
N GLN A 192 -21.72 -14.66 12.50
CA GLN A 192 -23.18 -14.74 12.25
C GLN A 192 -23.65 -13.94 11.04
N HIS A 193 -22.89 -12.96 10.56
CA HIS A 193 -23.31 -12.13 9.44
C HIS A 193 -22.33 -12.18 8.27
N PHE A 194 -21.03 -12.02 8.54
CA PHE A 194 -20.05 -11.95 7.46
C PHE A 194 -18.64 -12.37 7.88
N ILE A 195 -17.89 -12.86 6.90
CA ILE A 195 -16.47 -13.18 7.03
C ILE A 195 -15.77 -12.70 5.76
N TYR A 196 -14.89 -11.71 5.89
CA TYR A 196 -14.11 -11.16 4.78
C TYR A 196 -12.63 -11.49 4.98
N ILE A 197 -12.03 -12.16 3.99
CA ILE A 197 -10.63 -12.56 4.02
C ILE A 197 -9.93 -11.93 2.83
N ALA A 198 -8.80 -11.27 3.07
CA ALA A 198 -7.84 -10.92 2.02
C ALA A 198 -6.48 -11.50 2.40
N GLY A 199 -5.86 -12.23 1.47
CA GLY A 199 -4.55 -12.86 1.68
C GLY A 199 -3.69 -12.75 0.43
N TRP A 200 -2.38 -12.76 0.64
CA TRP A 200 -1.42 -12.90 -0.45
C TRP A 200 -1.44 -14.35 -0.97
N SER A 201 -1.56 -15.31 -0.06
CA SER A 201 -1.86 -16.71 -0.36
C SER A 201 -2.85 -17.25 0.68
N ILE A 202 -3.76 -18.11 0.25
CA ILE A 202 -4.72 -18.78 1.12
C ILE A 202 -4.71 -20.24 0.73
N ASN A 203 -4.48 -21.14 1.69
CA ASN A 203 -4.55 -22.57 1.50
C ASN A 203 -5.76 -23.12 2.26
N VAL A 204 -6.78 -23.52 1.50
CA VAL A 204 -8.04 -24.07 2.03
C VAL A 204 -7.88 -25.36 2.83
N SER A 205 -6.76 -26.07 2.68
CA SER A 205 -6.55 -27.39 3.28
C SER A 205 -5.90 -27.34 4.66
N ILE A 206 -5.46 -26.16 5.13
CA ILE A 206 -4.85 -26.05 6.46
C ILE A 206 -5.90 -26.21 7.55
N THR A 207 -5.48 -26.76 8.68
CA THR A 207 -6.23 -26.69 9.93
C THR A 207 -5.64 -25.62 10.84
N LEU A 208 -6.49 -24.78 11.44
CA LEU A 208 -6.06 -23.68 12.32
C LEU A 208 -5.63 -24.19 13.71
N VAL A 209 -6.35 -25.17 14.25
CA VAL A 209 -6.10 -25.74 15.58
C VAL A 209 -5.44 -27.11 15.43
N ARG A 210 -4.19 -27.21 15.88
CA ARG A 210 -3.34 -28.40 15.69
C ARG A 210 -2.80 -28.99 17.00
N ASP A 211 -2.80 -28.21 18.08
CA ASP A 211 -2.22 -28.63 19.36
C ASP A 211 -3.14 -29.63 20.07
N PRO A 212 -2.71 -30.90 20.27
CA PRO A 212 -3.53 -31.91 20.95
C PRO A 212 -3.74 -31.60 22.43
N GLY A 213 -2.88 -30.79 23.07
CA GLY A 213 -3.04 -30.34 24.44
C GLY A 213 -4.06 -29.22 24.60
N ARG A 214 -4.48 -28.59 23.50
CA ARG A 214 -5.41 -27.45 23.47
C ARG A 214 -6.49 -27.60 22.40
N PRO A 215 -7.32 -28.65 22.46
CA PRO A 215 -8.40 -28.82 21.50
C PRO A 215 -9.42 -27.69 21.63
N VAL A 216 -9.88 -27.17 20.50
CA VAL A 216 -11.06 -26.30 20.43
C VAL A 216 -12.25 -27.16 20.00
N LEU A 217 -13.42 -26.94 20.60
CA LEU A 217 -14.61 -27.71 20.27
C LEU A 217 -14.94 -27.56 18.77
N GLY A 218 -15.24 -28.67 18.10
CA GLY A 218 -15.55 -28.68 16.66
C GLY A 218 -14.34 -28.57 15.74
N SER A 219 -13.13 -28.22 16.23
CA SER A 219 -11.98 -27.92 15.35
C SER A 219 -11.24 -29.14 14.81
N LYS A 220 -11.53 -30.34 15.32
CA LYS A 220 -10.73 -31.53 15.03
C LYS A 220 -10.89 -31.96 13.56
N GLY A 221 -9.82 -31.80 12.80
CA GLY A 221 -9.75 -32.21 11.40
C GLY A 221 -10.51 -31.29 10.43
N VAL A 222 -11.10 -30.19 10.93
CA VAL A 222 -11.82 -29.23 10.09
C VAL A 222 -10.81 -28.31 9.40
N THR A 223 -10.79 -28.38 8.07
CA THR A 223 -9.95 -27.48 7.26
C THR A 223 -10.56 -26.08 7.19
N LEU A 224 -9.73 -25.07 6.90
CA LEU A 224 -10.18 -23.70 6.72
C LEU A 224 -11.25 -23.60 5.62
N GLY A 225 -11.07 -24.33 4.51
CA GLY A 225 -12.02 -24.35 3.40
C GLY A 225 -13.38 -24.91 3.79
N GLU A 226 -13.40 -26.02 4.53
CA GLU A 226 -14.64 -26.63 5.03
C GLU A 226 -15.35 -25.71 6.02
N LEU A 227 -14.61 -25.10 6.94
CA LEU A 227 -15.14 -24.14 7.90
C LEU A 227 -15.83 -22.97 7.18
N LEU A 228 -15.19 -22.37 6.18
CA LEU A 228 -15.76 -21.25 5.43
C LEU A 228 -16.99 -21.65 4.60
N LYS A 229 -17.00 -22.85 4.01
CA LYS A 229 -18.18 -23.37 3.30
C LYS A 229 -19.35 -23.56 4.27
N GLN A 230 -19.11 -24.19 5.42
CA GLN A 230 -20.12 -24.38 6.45
C GLN A 230 -20.74 -23.03 6.86
N LYS A 231 -19.90 -22.03 7.15
CA LYS A 231 -20.39 -20.69 7.52
C LYS A 231 -21.20 -20.04 6.39
N ALA A 232 -20.79 -20.20 5.13
CA ALA A 232 -21.55 -19.68 4.00
C ALA A 232 -22.91 -20.41 3.83
N ASP A 233 -22.95 -21.71 4.07
CA ASP A 233 -24.16 -22.55 4.00
C ASP A 233 -25.13 -22.25 5.15
N GLU A 234 -24.64 -21.78 6.30
CA GLU A 234 -25.44 -21.20 7.40
C GLU A 234 -26.05 -19.83 7.03
N GLY A 235 -25.69 -19.26 5.87
CA GLY A 235 -26.25 -18.01 5.35
C GLY A 235 -25.36 -16.77 5.55
N LEU A 236 -24.12 -16.93 6.02
CA LEU A 236 -23.20 -15.79 6.17
C LEU A 236 -22.68 -15.31 4.81
N THR A 237 -22.42 -14.01 4.71
CA THR A 237 -21.67 -13.48 3.56
C THR A 237 -20.19 -13.75 3.73
N VAL A 238 -19.68 -14.79 3.07
CA VAL A 238 -18.25 -15.14 3.06
C VAL A 238 -17.59 -14.67 1.77
N LEU A 239 -16.70 -13.68 1.89
CA LEU A 239 -15.93 -13.12 0.77
C LEU A 239 -14.44 -13.43 0.96
N VAL A 240 -13.83 -14.01 -0.06
CA VAL A 240 -12.40 -14.36 -0.04
C VAL A 240 -11.72 -13.68 -1.22
N MET A 241 -10.79 -12.77 -0.95
CA MET A 241 -9.89 -12.17 -1.92
C MET A 241 -8.52 -12.83 -1.78
N VAL A 242 -8.04 -13.47 -2.84
CA VAL A 242 -6.67 -13.97 -2.92
C VAL A 242 -5.94 -13.23 -4.04
N TRP A 243 -4.67 -12.88 -3.82
CA TRP A 243 -3.87 -12.28 -4.86
C TRP A 243 -3.72 -13.23 -6.05
N GLN A 244 -3.97 -12.73 -7.26
CA GLN A 244 -3.79 -13.49 -8.48
C GLN A 244 -2.34 -13.42 -8.94
N ASP A 245 -1.61 -14.53 -8.87
CA ASP A 245 -0.27 -14.64 -9.41
C ASP A 245 -0.33 -14.79 -10.94
N ARG A 246 -0.07 -13.70 -11.65
CA ARG A 246 -0.07 -13.67 -13.12
C ARG A 246 1.15 -14.33 -13.75
N THR A 247 2.21 -14.61 -12.97
CA THR A 247 3.41 -15.28 -13.50
C THR A 247 3.13 -16.74 -13.86
N SER A 248 2.06 -17.32 -13.32
CA SER A 248 1.52 -18.63 -13.70
C SER A 248 1.11 -18.74 -15.17
N VAL A 249 0.86 -17.60 -15.86
CA VAL A 249 0.40 -17.56 -17.25
C VAL A 249 1.56 -17.37 -18.25
N SER A 250 2.75 -16.97 -17.80
CA SER A 250 3.89 -16.65 -18.66
C SER A 250 5.07 -17.60 -18.45
N LEU A 251 5.13 -18.64 -19.28
CA LEU A 251 6.25 -19.58 -19.48
C LEU A 251 6.78 -20.32 -18.23
N LEU A 252 6.47 -21.62 -18.19
CA LEU A 252 7.02 -22.71 -17.34
C LEU A 252 6.16 -23.07 -16.12
N SER A 253 5.31 -24.08 -16.33
CA SER A 253 4.53 -24.84 -15.34
C SER A 253 3.34 -24.13 -14.69
N ASN A 254 2.29 -24.88 -14.38
CA ASN A 254 1.11 -24.42 -13.62
C ASN A 254 1.42 -24.10 -12.15
N ALA A 255 2.69 -24.15 -11.74
CA ALA A 255 3.16 -23.72 -10.43
C ALA A 255 3.79 -22.35 -10.63
N GLY A 256 3.06 -21.28 -10.26
CA GLY A 256 3.59 -19.92 -10.28
C GLY A 256 4.92 -19.84 -9.53
N LEU A 257 5.79 -18.90 -9.94
CA LEU A 257 7.13 -18.72 -9.36
C LEU A 257 7.08 -18.47 -7.84
N MET A 258 5.93 -18.00 -7.34
CA MET A 258 5.74 -17.56 -5.96
C MET A 258 5.07 -18.61 -5.05
N LYS A 259 4.84 -19.85 -5.52
CA LYS A 259 4.22 -20.95 -4.74
C LYS A 259 2.94 -20.52 -3.99
N THR A 260 2.06 -19.77 -4.65
CA THR A 260 0.76 -19.39 -4.10
C THR A 260 -0.30 -20.45 -4.35
N HIS A 261 -1.34 -20.46 -3.53
CA HIS A 261 -2.51 -21.35 -3.66
C HIS A 261 -3.74 -20.64 -4.24
N ASP A 262 -3.55 -19.57 -5.02
CA ASP A 262 -4.61 -18.68 -5.51
C ASP A 262 -5.60 -19.42 -6.44
N THR A 263 -5.10 -20.10 -7.47
CA THR A 263 -5.94 -20.85 -8.42
C THR A 263 -6.63 -22.03 -7.74
N GLU A 264 -5.91 -22.77 -6.88
CA GLU A 264 -6.46 -23.92 -6.15
C GLU A 264 -7.58 -23.50 -5.20
N THR A 265 -7.39 -22.39 -4.46
CA THR A 265 -8.40 -21.83 -3.56
C THR A 265 -9.61 -21.32 -4.31
N PHE A 266 -9.42 -20.63 -5.44
CA PHE A 266 -10.53 -20.17 -6.27
C PHE A 266 -11.37 -21.34 -6.79
N GLU A 267 -10.72 -22.38 -7.35
CA GLU A 267 -11.42 -23.56 -7.85
C GLU A 267 -12.08 -24.36 -6.72
N TYR A 268 -11.49 -24.41 -5.52
CA TYR A 268 -12.09 -25.09 -4.36
C TYR A 268 -13.44 -24.48 -3.93
N PHE A 269 -13.59 -23.15 -4.03
CA PHE A 269 -14.84 -22.45 -3.67
C PHE A 269 -15.83 -22.30 -4.82
N LYS A 270 -15.42 -22.63 -6.05
CA LYS A 270 -16.27 -22.56 -7.23
C LYS A 270 -17.52 -23.44 -7.07
N GLY A 271 -18.68 -22.85 -7.32
CA GLY A 271 -19.98 -23.53 -7.16
C GLY A 271 -20.46 -23.67 -5.71
N THR A 272 -19.77 -23.07 -4.73
CA THR A 272 -20.22 -23.01 -3.33
C THR A 272 -20.78 -21.64 -2.99
N ASN A 273 -21.31 -21.48 -1.76
CA ASN A 273 -21.82 -20.18 -1.27
C ASN A 273 -20.71 -19.18 -0.87
N VAL A 274 -19.45 -19.63 -0.83
CA VAL A 274 -18.29 -18.76 -0.61
C VAL A 274 -17.97 -18.00 -1.90
N LYS A 275 -17.92 -16.66 -1.83
CA LYS A 275 -17.55 -15.83 -2.99
C LYS A 275 -16.04 -15.58 -2.98
N CYS A 276 -15.31 -16.34 -3.79
CA CYS A 276 -13.87 -16.19 -3.95
C CYS A 276 -13.53 -15.35 -5.18
N PHE A 277 -12.56 -14.43 -5.04
CA PHE A 277 -12.11 -13.51 -6.07
C PHE A 277 -10.59 -13.59 -6.24
N LEU A 278 -10.15 -13.87 -7.46
CA LEU A 278 -8.75 -13.68 -7.88
C LEU A 278 -8.51 -12.21 -8.16
N CYS A 279 -7.65 -11.57 -7.38
CA CYS A 279 -7.39 -10.14 -7.47
C CYS A 279 -5.96 -9.87 -7.92
N ALA A 280 -5.79 -9.53 -9.18
CA ALA A 280 -4.50 -9.09 -9.71
C ALA A 280 -4.14 -7.67 -9.26
N ARG A 281 -2.85 -7.44 -9.04
CA ARG A 281 -2.31 -6.10 -8.83
C ARG A 281 -2.15 -5.42 -10.20
N ASN A 282 -2.90 -4.35 -10.42
CA ASN A 282 -2.80 -3.56 -11.65
C ASN A 282 -2.16 -2.20 -11.35
N ALA A 283 -1.40 -1.70 -12.30
CA ALA A 283 -0.88 -0.34 -12.22
C ALA A 283 -2.00 0.69 -12.41
N ASN A 284 -1.71 1.93 -11.99
CA ASN A 284 -2.58 3.04 -12.29
C ASN A 284 -2.61 3.28 -13.81
N PRO A 285 -3.78 3.46 -14.46
CA PRO A 285 -3.87 3.77 -15.89
C PRO A 285 -2.97 4.91 -16.39
N SER A 286 -2.56 5.82 -15.50
CA SER A 286 -1.70 6.96 -15.83
C SER A 286 -0.21 6.64 -15.97
N VAL A 287 0.26 5.43 -15.66
CA VAL A 287 1.68 5.06 -15.81
C VAL A 287 2.00 4.58 -17.23
N SER A 288 3.28 4.55 -17.59
CA SER A 288 3.72 4.14 -18.93
C SER A 288 3.49 2.64 -19.17
N THR A 289 3.46 2.22 -20.44
CA THR A 289 3.22 0.81 -20.79
C THR A 289 4.24 -0.15 -20.15
N ALA A 290 5.51 0.26 -20.08
CA ALA A 290 6.57 -0.51 -19.44
C ALA A 290 6.32 -0.67 -17.93
N GLU A 291 5.94 0.41 -17.24
CA GLU A 291 5.58 0.37 -15.82
C GLU A 291 4.32 -0.46 -15.56
N HIS A 292 3.33 -0.42 -16.46
CA HIS A 292 2.15 -1.29 -16.39
C HIS A 292 2.52 -2.77 -16.39
N ILE A 293 3.42 -3.17 -17.30
CA ILE A 293 3.91 -4.54 -17.38
C ILE A 293 4.64 -4.90 -16.10
N GLN A 294 5.62 -4.07 -15.68
CA GLN A 294 6.40 -4.30 -14.48
C GLN A 294 5.52 -4.45 -13.24
N ILE A 295 4.56 -3.53 -13.04
CA ILE A 295 3.66 -3.58 -11.87
C ILE A 295 2.78 -4.82 -11.91
N GLY A 296 2.28 -5.19 -13.10
CA GLY A 296 1.46 -6.38 -13.28
C GLY A 296 2.21 -7.71 -13.06
N THR A 297 3.54 -7.71 -13.16
CA THR A 297 4.39 -8.90 -12.99
C THR A 297 5.09 -8.98 -11.64
N GLU A 298 5.47 -7.85 -11.04
CA GLU A 298 6.34 -7.81 -9.86
C GLU A 298 5.63 -7.42 -8.57
N PHE A 299 4.46 -6.76 -8.64
CA PHE A 299 3.76 -6.29 -7.45
C PHE A 299 2.56 -7.17 -7.11
N THR A 300 2.24 -7.23 -5.81
CA THR A 300 1.23 -8.14 -5.29
C THR A 300 0.18 -7.40 -4.45
N HIS A 301 -0.96 -8.06 -4.22
CA HIS A 301 -1.80 -7.74 -3.08
C HIS A 301 -1.25 -8.48 -1.86
N HIS A 302 -0.53 -7.77 -0.99
CA HIS A 302 0.20 -8.41 0.12
C HIS A 302 -0.54 -8.37 1.47
N GLN A 303 -1.72 -7.76 1.51
CA GLN A 303 -2.52 -7.67 2.75
C GLN A 303 -2.89 -9.06 3.27
N LYS A 304 -2.76 -9.26 4.59
CA LYS A 304 -3.28 -10.43 5.30
C LYS A 304 -4.29 -9.93 6.33
N THR A 305 -5.57 -10.03 6.00
CA THR A 305 -6.65 -9.52 6.84
C THR A 305 -7.80 -10.49 6.91
N VAL A 306 -8.33 -10.70 8.11
CA VAL A 306 -9.64 -11.33 8.31
C VAL A 306 -10.50 -10.37 9.10
N THR A 307 -11.61 -9.93 8.52
CA THR A 307 -12.58 -9.03 9.15
C THR A 307 -13.92 -9.74 9.21
N LEU A 308 -14.50 -9.82 10.40
CA LEU A 308 -15.76 -10.52 10.62
C LEU A 308 -16.54 -9.86 11.77
N ASP A 309 -17.81 -10.22 11.89
CA ASP A 309 -18.61 -9.84 13.05
C ASP A 309 -18.36 -10.80 14.23
N ALA A 310 -18.36 -10.27 15.46
CA ALA A 310 -18.15 -11.03 16.69
C ALA A 310 -19.12 -10.57 17.78
N GLU A 311 -19.24 -11.34 18.86
CA GLU A 311 -20.09 -11.00 20.00
C GLU A 311 -19.60 -9.70 20.67
N GLY A 312 -20.56 -8.80 20.92
CA GLY A 312 -20.40 -7.55 21.63
C GLY A 312 -21.10 -7.56 23.00
N HIS A 313 -21.43 -6.38 23.51
CA HIS A 313 -22.16 -6.22 24.77
C HIS A 313 -23.68 -6.32 24.54
N ASP A 314 -24.45 -6.81 25.52
CA ASP A 314 -25.93 -6.89 25.49
C ASP A 314 -26.50 -7.54 24.21
N SER A 315 -25.93 -8.68 23.79
CA SER A 315 -26.32 -9.40 22.57
C SER A 315 -26.13 -8.63 21.26
N ALA A 316 -25.51 -7.45 21.28
CA ALA A 316 -25.08 -6.77 20.06
C ALA A 316 -23.89 -7.50 19.41
N ARG A 317 -23.71 -7.28 18.11
CA ARG A 317 -22.54 -7.72 17.34
C ARG A 317 -21.60 -6.55 17.12
N LYS A 318 -20.30 -6.79 17.11
CA LYS A 318 -19.26 -5.80 16.78
C LYS A 318 -18.39 -6.31 15.64
N VAL A 319 -17.67 -5.42 14.97
CA VAL A 319 -16.67 -5.81 13.97
C VAL A 319 -15.33 -6.02 14.65
N ILE A 320 -14.66 -7.13 14.35
CA ILE A 320 -13.26 -7.37 14.72
C ILE A 320 -12.43 -7.60 13.46
N SER A 321 -11.12 -7.38 13.55
CA SER A 321 -10.21 -7.63 12.43
C SER A 321 -8.87 -8.16 12.92
N PHE A 322 -8.38 -9.16 12.22
CA PHE A 322 -7.03 -9.69 12.34
C PHE A 322 -6.19 -9.10 11.21
N VAL A 323 -5.08 -8.46 11.54
CA VAL A 323 -4.15 -7.86 10.58
C VAL A 323 -2.74 -8.18 11.03
N GLY A 324 -1.88 -8.63 10.11
CA GLY A 324 -0.50 -8.98 10.46
C GLY A 324 0.31 -9.54 9.31
N GLY A 325 1.36 -10.29 9.65
CA GLY A 325 2.29 -10.89 8.69
C GLY A 325 2.04 -12.36 8.34
N ILE A 326 1.08 -13.02 9.00
CA ILE A 326 0.81 -14.46 8.84
C ILE A 326 -0.36 -14.66 7.87
N ASP A 327 -0.08 -15.16 6.67
CA ASP A 327 -1.11 -15.62 5.72
C ASP A 327 -1.82 -16.88 6.24
N LEU A 328 -3.02 -17.13 5.71
CA LEU A 328 -3.75 -18.38 5.96
C LEU A 328 -3.33 -19.44 4.95
N CYS A 329 -2.04 -19.74 4.91
CA CYS A 329 -1.44 -20.71 3.98
C CYS A 329 -0.55 -21.74 4.71
N ASP A 330 0.13 -22.57 3.93
CA ASP A 330 1.20 -23.45 4.36
C ASP A 330 2.42 -22.68 4.91
N GLY A 331 3.24 -23.39 5.68
CA GLY A 331 4.27 -22.87 6.59
C GLY A 331 4.15 -23.51 7.96
#